data_AF-A0A644Y3W2-F1
#
_entry.id   AF-A0A644Y3W2-F1
#
_cell.length_a   1.000
_cell.length_b   1.000
_cell.length_c   1.000
_cell.angle_alpha   90.00
_cell.angle_beta   90.00
_cell.angle_gamma   90.00
#
_symmetry.space_group_name_H-M   'P 1'
#
loop_
_entity.id
_entity.type
_entity.pdbx_description
1 polymer ?
#
loop_
_entity_poly.entity_id
_entity_poly.type
_entity_poly.pdbx_seq_one_letter_code
_entity_poly.pdbx_strand_id
1 'polypeptide(L)'
;MVAPIITHSQRISIARCILKDAPIVILDEATASVDADNESYIQEAISELCKGKTLLVIAHLLNTIRNADQILVIAGGVLPKRAPTAG
;
A
#
# COMPACT_ATOMS: atom_id res chain seq x y z
N MET A 1 -16.35 -0.45 -5.02
CA MET A 1 -15.71 -1.72 -5.43
C MET A 1 -14.28 -1.69 -4.90
N VAL A 2 -13.91 -2.59 -3.99
CA VAL A 2 -12.57 -2.62 -3.36
C VAL A 2 -11.68 -3.55 -4.18
N ALA A 3 -10.42 -3.16 -4.43
CA ALA A 3 -9.44 -4.00 -5.10
C ALA A 3 -8.29 -4.34 -4.13
N PRO A 4 -8.17 -5.60 -3.68
CA PRO A 4 -7.06 -6.04 -2.84
C PRO A 4 -5.83 -6.38 -3.69
N ILE A 5 -4.66 -5.85 -3.30
CA ILE A 5 -3.35 -6.21 -3.85
C ILE A 5 -2.68 -7.15 -2.83
N ILE A 6 -2.88 -8.44 -3.03
CA ILE A 6 -2.31 -9.51 -2.19
C ILE A 6 -1.90 -10.63 -3.15
N THR A 7 -0.60 -10.92 -3.28
CA THR A 7 0.03 -12.18 -3.80
C THR A 7 1.43 -11.94 -4.40
N HIS A 8 2.22 -13.03 -4.48
CA HIS A 8 3.55 -13.23 -5.09
C HIS A 8 3.82 -12.56 -6.47
N SER A 9 2.78 -12.03 -7.13
CA SER A 9 2.83 -11.32 -8.41
C SER A 9 2.18 -9.94 -8.30
N GLN A 10 2.79 -9.04 -7.51
CA GLN A 10 2.33 -7.67 -7.29
C GLN A 10 2.00 -6.92 -8.59
N ARG A 11 2.82 -7.10 -9.64
CA ARG A 11 2.63 -6.44 -10.94
C ARG A 11 1.28 -6.75 -11.58
N ILE A 12 0.79 -7.99 -11.48
CA ILE A 12 -0.51 -8.39 -12.03
C ILE A 12 -1.64 -7.75 -11.23
N SER A 13 -1.52 -7.73 -9.91
CA SER A 13 -2.53 -7.14 -9.02
C SER A 13 -2.61 -5.61 -9.18
N ILE A 14 -1.46 -4.93 -9.33
CA ILE A 14 -1.41 -3.50 -9.66
C ILE A 14 -2.05 -3.24 -11.02
N ALA A 15 -1.69 -4.00 -12.06
CA ALA A 15 -2.29 -3.87 -13.38
C ALA A 15 -3.82 -4.06 -13.36
N ARG A 16 -4.32 -5.04 -12.59
CA ARG A 16 -5.77 -5.24 -12.39
C ARG A 16 -6.42 -4.07 -11.66
N CYS A 17 -5.77 -3.47 -10.68
CA CYS A 17 -6.30 -2.30 -9.98
C CYS A 17 -6.40 -1.08 -10.91
N ILE A 18 -5.39 -0.88 -11.76
CA ILE A 18 -5.40 0.17 -12.79
C ILE A 18 -6.56 -0.05 -13.76
N LEU A 19 -6.70 -1.25 -14.33
CA LEU A 19 -7.77 -1.57 -15.29
C LEU A 19 -9.19 -1.45 -14.69
N LYS A 20 -9.33 -1.74 -13.41
CA LYS A 20 -10.62 -1.74 -12.70
C LYS A 20 -11.03 -0.35 -12.22
N ASP A 21 -10.13 0.63 -12.28
CA ASP A 21 -10.29 1.98 -11.75
C ASP A 21 -10.91 2.01 -10.34
N ALA A 22 -10.47 1.11 -9.45
CA ALA A 22 -11.10 0.95 -8.15
C ALA A 22 -10.87 2.20 -7.28
N PRO A 23 -11.91 2.82 -6.68
CA PRO A 23 -11.77 4.03 -5.85
C PRO A 23 -11.12 3.77 -4.49
N ILE A 24 -11.09 2.51 -4.06
CA ILE A 24 -10.48 2.07 -2.80
C ILE A 24 -9.54 0.91 -3.10
N VAL A 25 -8.28 1.05 -2.70
CA VAL A 25 -7.21 0.08 -2.90
C VAL A 25 -6.66 -0.35 -1.54
N ILE A 26 -6.53 -1.67 -1.34
CA ILE A 26 -5.92 -2.23 -0.13
C ILE A 26 -4.61 -2.91 -0.53
N LEU A 27 -3.50 -2.47 0.06
CA LEU A 27 -2.18 -3.09 -0.08
C LEU A 27 -1.89 -3.89 1.19
N ASP A 28 -1.85 -5.21 1.09
CA ASP A 28 -1.51 -6.08 2.21
C ASP A 28 -0.09 -6.63 2.04
N GLU A 29 0.75 -6.46 3.06
CA GLU A 29 2.13 -6.95 3.21
C GLU A 29 2.78 -7.54 1.94
N ALA A 30 3.15 -6.67 1.01
CA ALA A 30 3.66 -7.08 -0.30
C ALA A 30 5.15 -6.74 -0.53
N THR A 31 5.86 -6.19 0.46
CA THR A 31 7.23 -5.68 0.29
C THR A 31 8.33 -6.62 0.76
N ALA A 32 8.01 -7.76 1.38
CA ALA A 32 9.04 -8.70 1.85
C ALA A 32 9.77 -9.46 0.72
N SER A 33 9.25 -9.46 -0.51
CA SER A 33 9.78 -10.22 -1.64
C SER A 33 10.13 -9.35 -2.87
N VAL A 34 10.32 -8.04 -2.69
CA VAL A 34 10.64 -7.15 -3.80
C VAL A 34 12.15 -7.23 -4.06
N ASP A 35 12.53 -7.75 -5.22
CA ASP A 35 13.88 -7.58 -5.76
C ASP A 35 14.23 -6.09 -5.71
N ALA A 36 15.25 -5.74 -4.92
CA ALA A 36 15.66 -4.34 -4.68
C ALA A 36 15.86 -3.55 -5.99
N ASP A 37 16.22 -4.24 -7.07
CA ASP A 37 16.40 -3.69 -8.41
C ASP A 37 15.12 -3.06 -9.01
N ASN A 38 13.94 -3.52 -8.58
CA ASN A 38 12.64 -3.12 -9.12
C ASN A 38 11.78 -2.31 -8.15
N GLU A 39 12.28 -2.01 -6.95
CA GLU A 39 11.50 -1.34 -5.91
C GLU A 39 11.05 0.07 -6.33
N SER A 40 11.91 0.83 -6.99
CA SER A 40 11.57 2.20 -7.43
C SER A 40 10.42 2.22 -8.44
N TYR A 41 10.43 1.30 -9.43
CA TYR A 41 9.38 1.20 -10.43
C TYR A 41 8.03 0.79 -9.83
N ILE A 42 8.05 -0.09 -8.82
CA ILE A 42 6.85 -0.50 -8.11
C ILE A 42 6.30 0.67 -7.27
N GLN A 43 7.18 1.42 -6.59
CA GLN A 43 6.79 2.63 -5.85
C GLN A 43 6.18 3.69 -6.76
N GLU A 44 6.74 3.92 -7.94
CA GLU A 44 6.21 4.86 -8.94
C GLU A 44 4.82 4.43 -9.43
N ALA A 45 4.66 3.15 -9.80
CA ALA A 45 3.36 2.62 -10.25
C ALA A 45 2.28 2.69 -9.15
N ILE A 46 2.65 2.43 -7.89
CA ILE A 46 1.74 2.59 -6.75
C ILE A 46 1.41 4.06 -6.56
N SER A 47 2.38 4.97 -6.59
CA SER A 47 2.17 6.42 -6.48
C SER A 47 1.16 6.92 -7.52
N GLU A 48 1.31 6.53 -8.79
CA GLU A 48 0.36 6.87 -9.85
C GLU A 48 -1.03 6.27 -9.60
N LEU A 49 -1.11 5.00 -9.16
CA LEU A 49 -2.38 4.36 -8.81
C LEU A 49 -3.11 5.07 -7.65
N CYS A 50 -2.37 5.69 -6.73
CA CYS A 50 -2.92 6.32 -5.53
C CYS A 50 -3.53 7.71 -5.80
N LYS A 51 -3.19 8.37 -6.91
CA LYS A 51 -3.68 9.71 -7.20
C LYS A 51 -5.21 9.74 -7.27
N GLY A 52 -5.82 10.52 -6.38
CA GLY A 52 -7.28 10.69 -6.32
C GLY A 52 -8.04 9.47 -5.77
N LYS A 53 -7.36 8.52 -5.12
CA LYS A 53 -7.97 7.30 -4.59
C LYS A 53 -7.76 7.16 -3.09
N THR A 54 -8.62 6.37 -2.43
CA THR A 54 -8.42 6.01 -1.03
C THR A 54 -7.54 4.76 -0.94
N LEU A 55 -6.44 4.86 -0.21
CA LEU A 55 -5.49 3.76 -0.05
C LEU A 55 -5.45 3.31 1.42
N LEU A 56 -5.54 2.00 1.64
CA LEU A 56 -5.25 1.36 2.92
C LEU A 56 -4.02 0.48 2.76
N VAL A 57 -2.95 0.77 3.48
CA VAL A 57 -1.68 0.03 3.38
C VAL A 57 -1.38 -0.64 4.72
N ILE A 58 -1.14 -1.94 4.67
CA ILE A 58 -0.60 -2.73 5.76
C ILE A 58 0.87 -2.95 5.42
N ALA A 59 1.78 -2.30 6.16
CA ALA A 59 3.21 -2.33 5.88
C ALA A 59 4.04 -2.62 7.13
N HIS A 60 5.05 -3.49 6.96
CA HIS A 60 6.07 -3.76 7.97
C HIS A 60 7.31 -2.85 7.83
N LEU A 61 7.50 -2.23 6.66
CA LEU A 61 8.57 -1.25 6.42
C LEU A 61 8.07 0.18 6.60
N LEU A 62 8.79 0.93 7.45
CA LEU A 62 8.53 2.33 7.78
C LEU A 62 8.62 3.29 6.58
N ASN A 63 9.38 2.95 5.54
CA ASN A 63 9.59 3.85 4.40
C ASN A 63 8.33 4.02 3.54
N THR A 64 7.47 2.99 3.47
CA THR A 64 6.21 3.02 2.70
C THR A 64 5.12 3.87 3.37
N ILE A 65 5.20 4.05 4.70
CA ILE A 65 4.19 4.79 5.47
C ILE A 65 4.56 6.26 5.71
N ARG A 66 5.74 6.71 5.27
CA ARG A 66 6.20 8.10 5.45
C ARG A 66 5.24 9.13 4.85
N ASN A 67 4.70 8.84 3.69
CA ASN A 67 3.82 9.75 2.94
C ASN A 67 2.32 9.53 3.24
N ALA A 68 1.98 8.76 4.28
CA ALA A 68 0.59 8.47 4.59
C ALA A 68 -0.09 9.68 5.27
N ASP A 69 -1.31 10.00 4.83
CA ASP A 69 -2.13 11.04 5.48
C ASP A 69 -2.45 10.69 6.95
N GLN A 70 -2.59 9.39 7.25
CA GLN A 70 -2.83 8.86 8.58
C GLN A 70 -2.09 7.53 8.77
N ILE A 71 -1.50 7.35 9.94
CA ILE A 71 -0.86 6.09 10.34
C ILE A 71 -1.63 5.51 11.53
N LEU A 72 -2.07 4.26 11.40
CA LEU A 72 -2.76 3.51 12.44
C LEU A 72 -1.89 2.33 12.86
N VAL A 73 -1.60 2.24 14.15
CA VAL A 73 -0.80 1.15 14.74
C VAL A 73 -1.73 0.22 15.51
N ILE A 74 -1.71 -1.06 15.14
CA ILE A 74 -2.44 -2.13 15.82
C ILE A 74 -1.43 -2.97 16.60
N ALA A 75 -1.66 -3.16 17.89
CA ALA A 75 -0.81 -3.97 18.76
C ALA A 75 -1.65 -4.85 19.68
N GLY A 76 -1.28 -6.12 19.83
CA GLY A 76 -1.95 -7.05 20.75
C GLY A 76 -3.43 -7.33 20.46
N GLY A 77 -3.87 -7.18 19.20
CA GLY A 77 -5.28 -7.35 18.82
C GLY A 77 -6.22 -6.25 19.33
N VAL A 78 -5.67 -5.15 19.86
CA VAL A 78 -6.43 -4.01 20.37
C VAL A 78 -6.73 -3.03 19.23
N LEU A 79 -7.76 -2.20 19.42
CA LEU A 79 -8.15 -1.14 18.49
C LEU A 79 -6.96 -0.26 18.04
N PRO A 80 -6.89 0.13 16.76
CA PRO A 80 -5.79 0.93 16.22
C PRO A 80 -5.66 2.27 16.94
N LYS A 81 -4.42 2.65 17.24
CA LYS A 81 -4.06 3.99 17.74
C LYS A 81 -3.44 4.82 16.62
N ARG A 82 -3.80 6.11 16.54
CA ARG A 82 -3.15 7.06 15.63
C ARG A 82 -1.70 7.31 16.05
N ALA A 83 -0.78 7.18 15.10
CA ALA A 83 0.62 7.53 15.25
C ALA A 83 0.92 8.89 14.59
N PRO A 84 2.03 9.55 14.97
CA PRO A 84 2.49 10.75 14.28
C PRO A 84 2.80 10.42 12.82
N THR A 85 2.32 11.26 11.90
CA THR A 85 2.75 11.22 10.49
C THR A 85 4.11 11.90 10.35
N ALA A 86 4.94 11.40 9.45
CA ALA A 86 6.22 12.01 9.12
C ALA A 86 5.99 13.17 8.13
N GLY A 87 5.31 14.22 8.60
CA GLY A 87 5.20 15.50 7.89
C GLY A 87 6.39 16.39 8.18
#